data_AF-A0A857DHR6-F1
#
_entry.id   AF-A0A857DHR6-F1
#
_cell.length_a   1.000
_cell.length_b   1.000
_cell.length_c   1.000
_cell.angle_alpha   90.00
_cell.angle_beta   90.00
_cell.angle_gamma   90.00
#
_symmetry.space_group_name_H-M   'P 1'
#
loop_
_entity.id
_entity.type
_entity.pdbx_description
1 polymer ?
#
loop_
_entity_poly.entity_id
_entity_poly.type
_entity_poly.pdbx_seq_one_letter_code
_entity_poly.pdbx_strand_id
1 'polypeptide(L)'
;MSLYKLFSLFAAGIFAVVGLIFLFFPDAALVFFNRISGYFGLPEASFEGAGFYLTLAVAYMYLVTLLAILMYRNPAQHIYPFLLTHAKLASSILSLLLFFIYQPYLIFFANFVVDGLIGLAALYFYLKIRKTGLSGNA
;
A
#
# COMPACT_ATOMS: atom_id res chain seq x y z
N MET A 1 -16.53 14.34 9.99
CA MET A 1 -15.05 14.16 9.89
C MET A 1 -14.64 14.47 8.45
N SER A 2 -13.56 15.22 8.20
CA SER A 2 -13.10 15.48 6.81
C SER A 2 -12.83 14.15 6.09
N LEU A 3 -13.25 14.02 4.83
CA LEU A 3 -13.03 12.82 4.00
C LEU A 3 -11.57 12.35 4.02
N TYR A 4 -10.64 13.31 4.06
CA TYR A 4 -9.21 13.03 4.18
C TYR A 4 -8.85 12.33 5.50
N LYS A 5 -9.37 12.82 6.63
CA LYS A 5 -9.17 12.18 7.93
C LYS A 5 -9.76 10.77 7.96
N LEU A 6 -10.92 10.57 7.33
CA LEU A 6 -11.54 9.25 7.24
C LEU A 6 -10.68 8.27 6.44
N PHE A 7 -10.20 8.70 5.28
CA PHE A 7 -9.24 7.95 4.48
C PHE A 7 -7.98 7.60 5.29
N SER A 8 -7.39 8.57 5.99
CA SER A 8 -6.19 8.34 6.81
C SER A 8 -6.43 7.33 7.93
N LEU A 9 -7.58 7.40 8.61
CA LEU A 9 -7.91 6.47 9.69
C LEU A 9 -8.10 5.04 9.17
N PHE A 10 -8.85 4.87 8.08
CA PHE A 10 -9.03 3.55 7.46
C PHE A 10 -7.71 2.99 6.93
N ALA A 11 -6.91 3.82 6.25
CA ALA A 11 -5.60 3.42 5.76
C ALA A 11 -4.69 2.95 6.90
N ALA A 12 -4.63 3.69 8.01
CA ALA A 12 -3.87 3.31 9.20
C ALA A 12 -4.33 1.95 9.76
N GLY A 13 -5.65 1.78 9.92
CA GLY A 13 -6.21 0.51 10.42
C GLY A 13 -5.89 -0.67 9.50
N ILE A 14 -6.09 -0.51 8.19
CA ILE A 14 -5.84 -1.57 7.20
C ILE A 14 -4.34 -1.92 7.17
N PHE A 15 -3.45 -0.94 7.09
CA PHE A 15 -2.01 -1.21 7.06
C PHE A 15 -1.51 -1.88 8.33
N ALA A 16 -2.02 -1.47 9.49
CA ALA A 16 -1.69 -2.12 10.76
C ALA A 16 -2.14 -3.58 10.76
N VAL A 17 -3.40 -3.85 10.38
CA VAL A 17 -3.95 -5.21 10.33
C VAL A 17 -3.18 -6.08 9.32
N VAL A 18 -2.91 -5.58 8.12
CA VAL A 18 -2.12 -6.31 7.11
C VAL A 18 -0.69 -6.57 7.61
N GLY A 19 -0.06 -5.59 8.25
CA GLY A 19 1.26 -5.77 8.86
C GLY A 19 1.29 -6.83 9.96
N LEU A 20 0.24 -6.89 10.80
CA LEU A 20 0.09 -7.94 11.81
C LEU A 20 -0.16 -9.31 11.18
N ILE A 21 -0.96 -9.38 10.10
CA ILE A 21 -1.16 -10.62 9.35
C ILE A 21 0.17 -11.12 8.78
N PHE A 22 0.99 -10.25 8.17
CA PHE A 22 2.32 -10.65 7.71
C PHE A 22 3.19 -11.14 8.88
N LEU A 23 3.18 -10.45 10.02
CA LEU A 23 4.01 -10.84 11.15
C LEU A 23 3.64 -12.21 11.76
N PHE A 24 2.34 -12.49 11.91
CA PHE A 24 1.87 -13.71 12.60
C PHE A 24 1.46 -14.85 11.66
N PHE A 25 1.16 -14.53 10.40
CA PHE A 25 0.68 -15.46 9.37
C PHE A 25 1.39 -15.19 8.03
N PRO A 26 2.72 -15.38 7.97
CA PRO A 26 3.55 -14.95 6.84
C PRO A 26 3.12 -15.53 5.49
N ASP A 27 2.65 -16.76 5.51
CA ASP A 27 2.26 -17.48 4.29
C ASP A 27 0.80 -17.23 3.91
N ALA A 28 -0.02 -16.63 4.78
CA ALA A 28 -1.46 -16.54 4.57
C ALA A 28 -1.82 -15.76 3.30
N ALA A 29 -1.10 -14.68 3.00
CA ALA A 29 -1.32 -13.90 1.79
C ALA A 29 -0.98 -14.72 0.53
N LEU A 30 0.16 -15.40 0.51
CA LEU A 30 0.58 -16.25 -0.61
C LEU A 30 -0.40 -17.41 -0.82
N VAL A 31 -0.80 -18.10 0.26
CA VAL A 31 -1.78 -19.19 0.19
C VAL A 31 -3.13 -18.70 -0.34
N PHE A 32 -3.59 -17.52 0.09
CA PHE A 32 -4.85 -16.94 -0.40
C PHE A 32 -4.78 -16.67 -1.90
N PHE A 33 -3.72 -16.02 -2.38
CA PHE A 33 -3.58 -15.69 -3.80
C PHE A 33 -3.33 -16.93 -4.67
N ASN A 34 -2.56 -17.92 -4.20
CA ASN A 34 -2.34 -19.17 -4.94
C ASN A 34 -3.62 -20.00 -5.08
N ARG A 35 -4.50 -20.02 -4.05
CA ARG A 35 -5.82 -20.66 -4.19
C ARG A 35 -6.68 -20.02 -5.28
N ILE A 36 -6.56 -18.70 -5.46
CA ILE A 36 -7.34 -17.97 -6.44
C ILE A 36 -6.69 -18.03 -7.83
N SER A 37 -5.35 -18.11 -7.90
CA SER A 37 -4.60 -18.12 -9.17
C SER A 37 -5.02 -19.26 -10.10
N GLY A 38 -5.35 -20.44 -9.53
CA GLY A 38 -5.86 -21.58 -10.29
C GLY A 38 -7.13 -21.29 -11.10
N TYR A 39 -8.04 -20.44 -10.60
CA TYR A 39 -9.25 -20.05 -11.34
C TYR A 39 -8.93 -19.18 -12.58
N PHE A 40 -7.79 -18.48 -12.56
CA PHE A 40 -7.34 -17.62 -13.65
C PHE A 40 -6.26 -18.28 -14.53
N GLY A 41 -5.91 -19.54 -14.27
CA GLY A 41 -4.82 -20.23 -14.99
C GLY A 41 -3.44 -19.63 -14.75
N LEU A 42 -3.26 -18.88 -13.66
CA LEU A 42 -1.99 -18.23 -13.30
C LEU A 42 -1.12 -19.16 -12.42
N PRO A 43 0.21 -19.10 -12.56
CA PRO A 43 1.11 -19.94 -11.78
C PRO A 43 1.05 -19.58 -10.28
N GLU A 44 1.37 -20.55 -9.43
CA GLU A 44 1.49 -20.36 -7.98
C GLU A 44 2.86 -19.76 -7.63
N ALA A 45 2.86 -18.79 -6.72
CA ALA A 45 4.09 -18.22 -6.19
C ALA A 45 4.75 -19.21 -5.20
N SER A 46 6.08 -19.34 -5.27
CA SER A 46 6.85 -20.18 -4.34
C SER A 46 6.95 -19.54 -2.95
N PHE A 47 7.14 -20.38 -1.93
CA PHE A 47 7.37 -19.95 -0.54
C PHE A 47 8.86 -19.76 -0.20
N GLU A 48 9.76 -20.07 -1.14
CA GLU A 48 11.20 -19.98 -0.91
C GLU A 48 11.65 -18.53 -0.71
N GLY A 49 12.49 -18.29 0.30
CA GLY A 49 13.02 -16.96 0.62
C GLY A 49 12.07 -16.04 1.39
N ALA A 50 10.85 -16.48 1.71
CA ALA A 50 9.80 -15.64 2.31
C ALA A 50 10.22 -14.92 3.61
N GLY A 51 11.07 -15.52 4.45
CA GLY A 51 11.41 -14.96 5.77
C GLY A 51 12.09 -13.59 5.74
N PHE A 52 13.06 -13.36 4.85
CA PHE A 52 13.72 -12.05 4.74
C PHE A 52 12.77 -10.99 4.18
N TYR A 53 12.02 -11.33 3.13
CA TYR A 53 11.04 -10.43 2.54
C TYR A 53 9.87 -10.11 3.48
N LEU A 54 9.53 -11.03 4.39
CA LEU A 54 8.56 -10.78 5.44
C LEU A 54 9.00 -9.65 6.36
N THR A 55 10.26 -9.64 6.75
CA THR A 55 10.83 -8.58 7.61
C THR A 55 10.71 -7.22 6.92
N LEU A 56 11.03 -7.16 5.63
CA LEU A 56 10.87 -5.96 4.81
C LEU A 56 9.40 -5.54 4.69
N ALA A 57 8.49 -6.50 4.46
CA ALA A 57 7.06 -6.24 4.33
C ALA A 57 6.46 -5.69 5.63
N VAL A 58 6.78 -6.28 6.78
CA VAL A 58 6.31 -5.81 8.09
C VAL A 58 6.87 -4.42 8.41
N ALA A 59 8.16 -4.19 8.18
CA ALA A 59 8.78 -2.87 8.39
C ALA A 59 8.15 -1.79 7.51
N TYR A 60 7.88 -2.10 6.24
CA TYR A 60 7.18 -1.21 5.34
C TYR A 60 5.74 -0.93 5.80
N MET A 61 4.99 -1.96 6.22
CA MET A 61 3.63 -1.79 6.73
C MET A 61 3.58 -0.91 7.97
N TYR A 62 4.56 -1.04 8.87
CA TYR A 62 4.71 -0.11 9.99
C TYR A 62 4.89 1.34 9.52
N LEU A 63 5.78 1.60 8.55
CA LEU A 63 6.02 2.95 8.04
C LEU A 63 4.77 3.57 7.40
N VAL A 64 4.07 2.83 6.52
CA VAL A 64 2.85 3.38 5.90
C VAL A 64 1.71 3.56 6.90
N THR A 65 1.65 2.72 7.94
CA THR A 65 0.73 2.90 9.08
C THR A 65 1.04 4.20 9.83
N LEU A 66 2.32 4.43 10.16
CA LEU A 66 2.77 5.64 10.82
C LEU A 66 2.44 6.89 9.98
N LEU A 67 2.70 6.85 8.67
CA LEU A 67 2.34 7.94 7.76
C LEU A 67 0.84 8.21 7.79
N ALA A 68 0.00 7.17 7.72
CA ALA A 68 -1.45 7.33 7.79
C ALA A 68 -1.93 7.92 9.13
N ILE A 69 -1.32 7.53 10.25
CA ILE A 69 -1.58 8.14 11.57
C ILE A 69 -1.19 9.62 11.57
N LEU A 70 -0.03 9.98 11.01
CA LEU A 70 0.43 11.36 10.91
C LEU A 70 -0.49 12.20 10.01
N MET A 71 -0.99 11.64 8.91
CA MET A 71 -2.00 12.27 8.05
C MET A 71 -3.29 12.58 8.81
N TYR A 72 -3.74 11.62 9.64
CA TYR A 72 -4.93 11.80 10.47
C TYR A 72 -4.73 12.90 11.53
N ARG A 73 -3.58 12.91 12.21
CA ARG A 73 -3.25 13.86 13.28
C ARG A 73 -2.98 15.27 12.76
N ASN A 74 -2.31 15.39 11.62
CA ASN A 74 -1.83 16.65 11.05
C ASN A 74 -2.41 16.91 9.64
N PRO A 75 -3.72 17.14 9.51
CA PRO A 75 -4.36 17.12 8.20
C PRO A 75 -3.99 18.27 7.25
N ALA A 76 -3.44 19.35 7.78
CA ALA A 76 -2.98 20.50 7.00
C ALA A 76 -1.61 20.28 6.33
N GLN A 77 -0.85 19.26 6.78
CA GLN A 77 0.48 18.99 6.24
C GLN A 77 0.41 18.10 5.01
N HIS A 78 0.77 18.67 3.86
CA HIS A 78 0.76 17.98 2.57
C HIS A 78 1.93 16.98 2.39
N ILE A 79 2.96 17.02 3.25
CA ILE A 79 4.13 16.14 3.10
C ILE A 79 3.78 14.66 3.33
N TYR A 80 2.89 14.35 4.28
CA TYR A 80 2.54 12.96 4.59
C TYR A 80 1.78 12.24 3.47
N PRO A 81 0.73 12.80 2.84
CA PRO A 81 0.09 12.16 1.69
C PRO A 81 1.04 12.08 0.48
N PHE A 82 1.98 13.01 0.33
CA PHE A 82 3.01 12.95 -0.70
C PHE A 82 3.95 11.75 -0.50
N LEU A 83 4.47 11.56 0.72
CA LEU A 83 5.31 10.40 1.04
C LEU A 83 4.55 9.08 0.86
N LEU A 84 3.29 9.02 1.31
CA LEU A 84 2.46 7.83 1.12
C LEU A 84 2.20 7.52 -0.37
N THR A 85 2.00 8.56 -1.18
CA THR A 85 1.88 8.43 -2.65
C THR A 85 3.10 7.76 -3.24
N HIS A 86 4.31 8.26 -2.92
CA HIS A 86 5.55 7.67 -3.42
C HIS A 86 5.73 6.23 -2.95
N ALA A 87 5.48 5.97 -1.66
CA ALA A 87 5.58 4.62 -1.11
C ALA A 87 4.68 3.62 -1.85
N LYS A 88 3.43 4.01 -2.14
CA LYS A 88 2.44 3.13 -2.75
C LYS A 88 2.59 3.01 -4.27
N LEU A 89 2.84 4.11 -4.98
CA LEU A 89 3.08 4.05 -6.41
C LEU A 89 4.38 3.31 -6.76
N ALA A 90 5.45 3.44 -5.97
CA ALA A 90 6.67 2.68 -6.19
C ALA A 90 6.43 1.17 -6.04
N SER A 91 5.74 0.75 -4.97
CA SER A 91 5.33 -0.65 -4.75
C SER A 91 4.43 -1.18 -5.87
N SER A 92 3.45 -0.37 -6.31
CA SER A 92 2.53 -0.70 -7.40
C SER A 92 3.28 -0.91 -8.72
N ILE A 93 4.10 0.06 -9.15
CA ILE A 93 4.87 -0.02 -10.40
C ILE A 93 5.84 -1.20 -10.34
N LEU A 94 6.56 -1.40 -9.24
CA LEU A 94 7.48 -2.52 -9.09
C LEU A 94 6.74 -3.86 -9.21
N SER A 95 5.56 -3.98 -8.61
CA SER A 95 4.75 -5.21 -8.68
C SER A 95 4.30 -5.49 -10.11
N LEU A 96 3.89 -4.45 -10.85
CA LEU A 96 3.55 -4.60 -12.26
C LEU A 96 4.76 -5.04 -13.10
N LEU A 97 5.94 -4.44 -12.85
CA LEU A 97 7.17 -4.83 -13.53
C LEU A 97 7.52 -6.30 -13.26
N LEU A 98 7.45 -6.74 -11.99
CA LEU A 98 7.73 -8.12 -11.60
C LEU A 98 6.72 -9.11 -12.20
N PHE A 99 5.45 -8.72 -12.34
CA PHE A 99 4.44 -9.53 -13.02
C PHE A 99 4.83 -9.85 -14.47
N PHE A 100 5.41 -8.88 -15.20
CA PHE A 100 5.82 -9.08 -16.59
C PHE A 100 7.22 -9.70 -16.74
N ILE A 101 8.16 -9.39 -15.85
CA ILE A 101 9.57 -9.78 -15.99
C ILE A 101 9.88 -11.14 -15.35
N TYR A 102 9.26 -11.44 -14.21
CA TYR A 102 9.57 -12.66 -13.44
C TYR A 102 8.58 -13.78 -13.75
N GLN A 103 7.37 -13.66 -13.22
CA GLN A 103 6.26 -14.57 -13.44
C GLN A 103 4.94 -13.83 -13.19
N PRO A 104 3.86 -14.16 -13.92
CA PRO A 104 2.56 -13.50 -13.80
C PRO A 104 1.79 -14.00 -12.56
N TYR A 105 2.38 -13.87 -11.37
CA TYR A 105 1.72 -14.24 -10.12
C TYR A 105 0.58 -13.28 -9.80
N LEU A 106 -0.57 -13.85 -9.44
CA LEU A 106 -1.76 -13.07 -9.10
C LEU A 106 -1.50 -12.04 -7.99
N ILE A 107 -0.64 -12.38 -7.03
CA ILE A 107 -0.27 -11.47 -5.93
C ILE A 107 0.40 -10.18 -6.41
N PHE A 108 1.22 -10.22 -7.46
CA PHE A 108 1.85 -9.04 -8.02
C PHE A 108 0.83 -8.13 -8.71
N PHE A 109 -0.09 -8.72 -9.48
CA PHE A 109 -1.17 -7.95 -10.11
C PHE A 109 -2.12 -7.34 -9.08
N ALA A 110 -2.52 -8.12 -8.08
CA ALA A 110 -3.35 -7.64 -6.98
C ALA A 110 -2.67 -6.48 -6.23
N ASN A 111 -1.38 -6.60 -5.91
CA ASN A 111 -0.63 -5.54 -5.27
C ASN A 111 -0.51 -4.29 -6.15
N PHE A 112 -0.25 -4.45 -7.46
CA PHE A 112 -0.27 -3.34 -8.42
C PHE A 112 -1.57 -2.55 -8.34
N VAL A 113 -2.73 -3.23 -8.39
CA VAL A 113 -4.04 -2.59 -8.35
C VAL A 113 -4.28 -1.91 -7.01
N VAL A 114 -4.10 -2.63 -5.89
CA VAL A 114 -4.38 -2.12 -4.54
C VAL A 114 -3.50 -0.92 -4.21
N ASP A 115 -2.18 -1.06 -4.35
CA ASP A 115 -1.26 0.03 -4.03
C ASP A 115 -1.38 1.18 -5.04
N GLY A 116 -1.71 0.90 -6.30
CA GLY A 116 -1.98 1.92 -7.31
C GLY A 116 -3.17 2.80 -6.92
N LEU A 117 -4.30 2.20 -6.53
CA LEU A 117 -5.49 2.92 -6.08
C LEU A 117 -5.23 3.74 -4.83
N ILE A 118 -4.52 3.18 -3.84
CA ILE A 118 -4.16 3.89 -2.61
C ILE A 118 -3.22 5.06 -2.91
N GLY A 119 -2.20 4.84 -3.76
CA GLY A 119 -1.26 5.87 -4.17
C GLY A 119 -1.93 7.02 -4.90
N LEU A 120 -2.86 6.72 -5.82
CA LEU A 120 -3.65 7.74 -6.53
C LEU A 120 -4.59 8.51 -5.58
N ALA A 121 -5.23 7.81 -4.63
CA ALA A 121 -6.05 8.47 -3.61
C ALA A 121 -5.21 9.41 -2.73
N ALA A 122 -4.04 8.98 -2.30
CA ALA A 122 -3.10 9.81 -1.54
C ALA A 122 -2.64 11.02 -2.37
N LEU A 123 -2.34 10.83 -3.66
CA LEU A 123 -1.94 11.89 -4.58
C LEU A 123 -3.04 12.94 -4.73
N TYR A 124 -4.29 12.50 -4.89
CA TYR A 124 -5.44 13.39 -4.95
C TYR A 124 -5.52 14.28 -3.70
N PHE A 125 -5.35 13.71 -2.51
CA PHE A 125 -5.37 14.50 -1.27
C PHE A 125 -4.17 15.44 -1.15
N TYR A 126 -2.96 15.00 -1.55
CA TYR A 126 -1.79 15.87 -1.62
C TYR A 126 -2.05 17.11 -2.47
N LEU A 127 -2.53 16.92 -3.71
CA LEU A 127 -2.81 18.02 -4.63
C LEU A 127 -3.88 18.96 -4.09
N LYS A 128 -4.93 18.40 -3.48
CA LYS A 128 -6.01 19.18 -2.86
C LYS A 128 -5.50 20.06 -1.71
N ILE A 129 -4.73 19.49 -0.78
CA ILE A 129 -4.19 20.23 0.38
C ILE A 129 -3.19 21.30 -0.09
N ARG A 130 -2.31 20.96 -1.04
CA ARG A 130 -1.34 21.92 -1.61
C ARG A 130 -2.04 23.10 -2.27
N LYS A 131 -3.11 22.86 -3.05
CA LYS A 131 -3.87 23.93 -3.70
C LYS A 131 -4.55 24.85 -2.69
N THR A 132 -5.16 24.30 -1.64
CA THR A 132 -5.77 25.10 -0.56
C THR A 132 -4.73 25.92 0.21
N GLY A 133 -3.55 25.36 0.47
CA GLY A 133 -2.45 26.08 1.14
C GLY A 133 -1.89 27.25 0.31
N LEU A 134 -1.87 27.14 -1.02
CA LEU A 134 -1.47 28.24 -1.91
C LEU A 134 -2.53 29.35 -1.99
N SER A 135 -3.82 28.99 -1.90
CA SER A 135 -4.94 29.94 -1.98
C SER A 135 -5.15 30.77 -0.70
N GLY A 136 -4.59 30.35 0.44
CA GLY A 136 -4.71 31.09 1.71
C GLY A 136 -3.61 32.14 1.95
N ASN A 137 -2.62 32.21 1.05
CA ASN A 137 -1.48 33.13 1.11
C ASN A 137 -1.52 34.22 0.01
N ALA A 138 -2.65 34.34 -0.70
CA ALA A 138 -2.91 35.34 -1.74
C ALA A 138 -4.05 36.26 -1.29
#